data_AF-A0A2N3I029-F1
#
_entry.id   AF-A0A2N3I029-F1
#
_cell.length_a   1.000
_cell.length_b   1.000
_cell.length_c   1.000
_cell.angle_alpha   90.00
_cell.angle_beta   90.00
_cell.angle_gamma   90.00
#
_symmetry.space_group_name_H-M   'P 1'
#
loop_
_entity.id
_entity.type
_entity.pdbx_description
1 polymer ?
#
loop_
_entity_poly.entity_id
_entity_poly.type
_entity_poly.pdbx_seq_one_letter_code
_entity_poly.pdbx_strand_id
1 'polypeptide(L)'
;MRKVVFYAILTCLACLYVACNNSGGNAVSGGGEDAQQKQERLKHFHDEYAGLNREHQEMEMERRDYQDYFDTLRNLYTSLKPQPEPAFDALQQRFQATMKEDSDMISEFVKEIDELQNVINRYEKGEITYEKAEQDRRVLDSKHQKVQSTHEKISKDLDKEITELKELITKAGGKDKIPAMYTKNRDALKTGNTATATTTDTTKK
;
A
#
# COMPACT_ATOMS: atom_id res chain seq x y z
N MET A 1 20.40 51.50 -54.55
CA MET A 1 19.89 50.15 -54.18
C MET A 1 20.38 49.61 -52.83
N ARG A 2 20.99 50.41 -51.92
CA ARG A 2 21.41 49.95 -50.58
C ARG A 2 20.44 50.31 -49.44
N LYS A 3 19.48 51.21 -49.68
CA LYS A 3 18.50 51.64 -48.65
C LYS A 3 17.26 50.73 -48.56
N VAL A 4 16.92 50.00 -49.62
CA VAL A 4 15.75 49.09 -49.65
C VAL A 4 16.03 47.81 -48.83
N VAL A 5 17.28 47.36 -48.80
CA VAL A 5 17.71 46.18 -48.03
C VAL A 5 17.63 46.42 -46.52
N PHE A 6 17.91 47.64 -46.05
CA PHE A 6 17.80 47.99 -44.63
C PHE A 6 16.36 47.96 -44.12
N TYR A 7 15.40 48.41 -44.93
CA TYR A 7 13.98 48.35 -44.54
C TYR A 7 13.44 46.92 -44.55
N ALA A 8 13.87 46.06 -45.48
CA ALA A 8 13.44 44.65 -45.50
C ALA A 8 13.91 43.85 -44.26
N ILE A 9 15.13 44.13 -43.77
CA ILE A 9 15.68 43.46 -42.58
C ILE A 9 14.97 43.93 -41.30
N LEU A 10 14.65 45.23 -41.20
CA LEU A 10 13.93 45.78 -40.05
C LEU A 10 12.48 45.28 -39.95
N THR A 11 11.80 45.09 -41.09
CA THR A 11 10.44 44.53 -41.10
C THR A 11 10.43 43.04 -40.75
N CYS A 12 11.45 42.27 -41.17
CA CYS A 12 11.59 40.85 -40.76
C CYS A 12 11.85 40.69 -39.26
N LEU A 13 12.62 41.58 -38.63
CA LEU A 13 12.84 41.55 -37.18
C LEU A 13 11.60 41.95 -36.38
N ALA A 14 10.78 42.87 -36.90
CA ALA A 14 9.48 43.20 -36.30
C ALA A 14 8.46 42.04 -36.41
N CYS A 15 8.46 41.30 -37.52
CA CYS A 15 7.62 40.11 -37.67
C CYS A 15 8.03 38.96 -36.73
N LEU A 16 9.33 38.78 -36.46
CA LEU A 16 9.81 37.80 -35.48
C LEU A 16 9.45 38.19 -34.04
N TYR A 17 9.48 39.49 -33.71
CA TYR A 17 9.06 39.96 -32.38
C TYR A 17 7.55 39.78 -32.15
N VAL A 18 6.71 39.99 -33.18
CA VAL A 18 5.25 39.77 -33.08
C VAL A 18 4.89 38.27 -33.14
N ALA A 19 5.63 37.44 -33.88
CA ALA A 19 5.42 36.00 -33.93
C ALA A 19 5.87 35.27 -32.65
N CYS A 20 6.85 35.80 -31.91
CA CYS A 20 7.23 35.27 -30.60
C CYS A 20 6.35 35.77 -29.44
N ASN A 21 5.61 36.87 -29.62
CA ASN A 21 4.79 37.46 -28.56
C ASN A 21 3.28 37.27 -28.76
N ASN A 22 2.87 36.54 -29.79
CA ASN A 22 1.45 36.30 -30.13
C ASN A 22 1.16 34.84 -30.49
N SER A 23 1.76 33.89 -29.76
CA SER A 23 1.27 32.51 -29.64
C SER A 23 0.02 32.47 -28.74
N GLY A 24 -1.01 33.21 -29.16
CA GLY A 24 -2.38 33.09 -28.67
C GLY A 24 -3.19 32.20 -29.61
N GLY A 25 -3.48 30.99 -29.18
CA GLY A 25 -4.40 30.05 -29.84
C GLY A 25 -3.81 28.64 -29.92
N ASN A 26 -4.30 27.58 -29.26
CA ASN A 26 -5.47 27.40 -28.41
C ASN A 26 -5.02 26.76 -27.10
N ALA A 27 -4.94 27.53 -26.03
CA ALA A 27 -5.08 26.96 -24.71
C ALA A 27 -6.56 26.58 -24.57
N VAL A 28 -6.84 25.28 -24.51
CA VAL A 28 -8.06 24.78 -23.89
C VAL A 28 -8.25 25.58 -22.60
N SER A 29 -9.39 26.23 -22.48
CA SER A 29 -9.82 26.95 -21.28
C SER A 29 -9.98 25.95 -20.13
N GLY A 30 -8.85 25.55 -19.53
CA GLY A 30 -8.78 24.95 -18.21
C GLY A 30 -8.35 26.07 -17.26
N GLY A 31 -9.19 26.36 -16.25
CA GLY A 31 -8.85 27.33 -15.22
C GLY A 31 -7.46 27.04 -14.68
N GLY A 32 -6.56 28.02 -14.75
CA GLY A 32 -5.21 27.89 -14.21
C GLY A 32 -5.31 27.66 -12.71
N GLU A 33 -5.13 26.40 -12.30
CA GLU A 33 -4.92 26.06 -10.90
C GLU A 33 -3.61 26.73 -10.45
N ASP A 34 -3.64 27.40 -9.30
CA ASP A 34 -2.44 27.98 -8.74
C ASP A 34 -1.41 26.86 -8.51
N ALA A 35 -0.16 27.09 -8.89
CA ALA A 35 0.87 26.06 -8.85
C ALA A 35 1.09 25.51 -7.42
N GLN A 36 0.91 26.33 -6.38
CA GLN A 36 0.99 25.89 -5.00
C GLN A 36 -0.20 25.02 -4.63
N GLN A 37 -1.41 25.39 -5.08
CA GLN A 37 -2.62 24.59 -4.84
C GLN A 37 -2.53 23.20 -5.49
N LYS A 38 -2.05 23.11 -6.73
CA LYS A 38 -1.82 21.82 -7.40
C LYS A 38 -0.78 20.97 -6.64
N GLN A 39 0.29 21.60 -6.16
CA GLN A 39 1.35 20.93 -5.40
C GLN A 39 0.83 20.38 -4.07
N GLU A 40 0.03 21.14 -3.32
CA GLU A 40 -0.58 20.69 -2.07
C GLU A 40 -1.53 19.50 -2.28
N ARG A 41 -2.34 19.54 -3.35
CA ARG A 41 -3.25 18.44 -3.72
C ARG A 41 -2.50 17.18 -4.12
N LEU A 42 -1.43 17.31 -4.92
CA LEU A 42 -0.57 16.16 -5.25
C LEU A 42 0.09 15.57 -4.02
N LYS A 43 0.58 16.43 -3.10
CA LYS A 43 1.14 15.98 -1.83
C LYS A 43 0.11 15.17 -1.03
N HIS A 44 -1.14 15.63 -0.95
CA HIS A 44 -2.21 14.90 -0.28
C HIS A 44 -2.39 13.48 -0.86
N PHE A 45 -2.49 13.35 -2.17
CA PHE A 45 -2.62 12.02 -2.79
C PHE A 45 -1.40 11.12 -2.54
N HIS A 46 -0.18 11.68 -2.61
CA HIS A 46 1.04 10.90 -2.33
C HIS A 46 1.13 10.45 -0.87
N ASP A 47 0.73 11.31 0.08
CA ASP A 47 0.68 10.96 1.50
C ASP A 47 -0.33 9.83 1.74
N GLU A 48 -1.48 9.86 1.07
CA GLU A 48 -2.49 8.79 1.11
C GLU A 48 -1.97 7.47 0.52
N TYR A 49 -1.35 7.52 -0.68
CA TYR A 49 -0.71 6.35 -1.29
C TYR A 49 0.37 5.73 -0.40
N ALA A 50 1.19 6.56 0.25
CA ALA A 50 2.20 6.09 1.20
C ALA A 50 1.55 5.45 2.44
N GLY A 51 0.42 5.99 2.90
CA GLY A 51 -0.39 5.43 3.97
C GLY A 51 -0.92 4.03 3.64
N LEU A 52 -1.58 3.88 2.48
CA LEU A 52 -2.13 2.58 2.04
C LEU A 52 -1.04 1.53 1.85
N ASN A 53 0.13 1.91 1.30
CA ASN A 53 1.26 0.98 1.18
C ASN A 53 1.77 0.50 2.54
N ARG A 54 1.84 1.39 3.54
CA ARG A 54 2.23 1.01 4.90
C ARG A 54 1.21 0.04 5.49
N GLU A 55 -0.08 0.33 5.34
CA GLU A 55 -1.16 -0.52 5.83
C GLU A 55 -1.12 -1.91 5.19
N HIS A 56 -0.93 -2.00 3.87
CA HIS A 56 -0.74 -3.28 3.18
C HIS A 56 0.44 -4.08 3.76
N GLN A 57 1.58 -3.43 4.03
CA GLN A 57 2.73 -4.08 4.65
C GLN A 57 2.41 -4.56 6.07
N GLU A 58 1.65 -3.79 6.85
CA GLU A 58 1.19 -4.17 8.19
C GLU A 58 0.28 -5.40 8.14
N MET A 59 -0.68 -5.45 7.21
CA MET A 59 -1.55 -6.62 7.00
C MET A 59 -0.75 -7.86 6.59
N GLU A 60 0.22 -7.73 5.68
CA GLU A 60 1.10 -8.85 5.29
C GLU A 60 1.93 -9.40 6.44
N MET A 61 2.42 -8.51 7.31
CA MET A 61 3.15 -8.92 8.51
C MET A 61 2.24 -9.60 9.53
N GLU A 62 1.06 -9.05 9.79
CA GLU A 62 0.07 -9.64 10.70
C GLU A 62 -0.31 -11.05 10.25
N ARG A 63 -0.59 -11.23 8.95
CA ARG A 63 -0.87 -12.53 8.34
C ARG A 63 0.26 -13.53 8.59
N ARG A 64 1.52 -13.11 8.41
CA ARG A 64 2.69 -13.98 8.68
C ARG A 64 2.82 -14.32 10.16
N ASP A 65 2.60 -13.36 11.05
CA ASP A 65 2.64 -13.58 12.48
C ASP A 65 1.58 -14.62 12.91
N TYR A 66 0.37 -14.58 12.33
CA TYR A 66 -0.65 -15.62 12.57
C TYR A 66 -0.20 -17.00 12.07
N GLN A 67 0.32 -17.08 10.84
CA GLN A 67 0.78 -18.35 10.26
C GLN A 67 1.90 -18.98 11.10
N ASP A 68 2.94 -18.20 11.43
CA ASP A 68 4.10 -18.64 12.20
C ASP A 68 3.68 -19.10 13.61
N TYR A 69 2.76 -18.37 14.23
CA TYR A 69 2.25 -18.72 15.54
C TYR A 69 1.39 -19.99 15.50
N PHE A 70 0.51 -20.13 14.50
CA PHE A 70 -0.27 -21.34 14.30
C PHE A 70 0.64 -22.56 14.08
N ASP A 71 1.66 -22.46 13.22
CA ASP A 71 2.60 -23.55 12.97
C ASP A 71 3.37 -23.95 14.23
N THR A 72 3.74 -22.97 15.06
CA THR A 72 4.37 -23.22 16.37
C THR A 72 3.45 -24.02 17.29
N LEU A 73 2.20 -23.58 17.42
CA LEU A 73 1.19 -24.26 18.25
C LEU A 73 0.84 -25.65 17.69
N ARG A 74 0.74 -25.78 16.37
CA ARG A 74 0.48 -27.05 15.67
C ARG A 74 1.57 -28.07 16.00
N ASN A 75 2.83 -27.68 15.87
CA ASN A 75 3.97 -28.55 16.17
C ASN A 75 3.98 -28.97 17.64
N LEU A 76 3.66 -28.03 18.56
CA LEU A 76 3.49 -28.34 19.98
C LEU A 76 2.37 -29.37 20.19
N TYR A 77 1.19 -29.17 19.60
CA TYR A 77 0.08 -30.11 19.73
C TYR A 77 0.45 -31.51 19.21
N THR A 78 1.02 -31.60 18.01
CA THR A 78 1.44 -32.88 17.42
C THR A 78 2.50 -33.59 18.26
N SER A 79 3.38 -32.84 18.95
CA SER A 79 4.35 -33.44 19.89
C SER A 79 3.70 -34.04 21.14
N LEU A 80 2.57 -33.50 21.58
CA LEU A 80 1.82 -33.96 22.76
C LEU A 80 0.83 -35.08 22.41
N LYS A 81 0.29 -35.06 21.18
CA LYS A 81 -0.69 -36.00 20.64
C LYS A 81 -0.22 -36.53 19.27
N PRO A 82 0.60 -37.60 19.25
CA PRO A 82 1.07 -38.21 18.00
C PRO A 82 -0.03 -38.80 17.11
N GLN A 83 -1.20 -39.07 17.70
CA GLN A 83 -2.43 -39.41 16.99
C GLN A 83 -3.44 -38.28 17.22
N PRO A 84 -3.48 -37.27 16.33
CA PRO A 84 -4.38 -36.13 16.46
C PRO A 84 -5.85 -36.54 16.41
N GLU A 85 -6.69 -35.80 17.11
CA GLU A 85 -8.13 -35.98 17.05
C GLU A 85 -8.71 -35.36 15.77
N PRO A 86 -9.83 -35.85 15.21
CA PRO A 86 -10.45 -35.27 14.02
C PRO A 86 -10.77 -33.77 14.12
N ALA A 87 -11.00 -33.28 15.34
CA ALA A 87 -11.23 -31.85 15.61
C ALA A 87 -10.01 -30.98 15.26
N PHE A 88 -8.79 -31.51 15.42
CA PHE A 88 -7.56 -30.82 15.06
C PHE A 88 -7.39 -30.71 13.54
N ASP A 89 -7.68 -31.78 12.80
CA ASP A 89 -7.61 -31.76 11.33
C ASP A 89 -8.62 -30.78 10.74
N ALA A 90 -9.85 -30.77 11.29
CA ALA A 90 -10.86 -29.81 10.90
C ALA A 90 -10.46 -28.37 11.22
N LEU A 91 -9.77 -28.12 12.34
CA LEU A 91 -9.24 -26.81 12.69
C LEU A 91 -8.13 -26.36 11.73
N GLN A 92 -7.21 -27.24 11.36
CA GLN A 92 -6.18 -26.92 10.36
C GLN A 92 -6.79 -26.52 9.01
N GLN A 93 -7.79 -27.26 8.55
CA GLN A 93 -8.45 -26.95 7.28
C GLN A 93 -9.16 -25.60 7.32
N ARG A 94 -9.84 -25.26 8.43
CA ARG A 94 -10.45 -23.94 8.61
C ARG A 94 -9.40 -22.83 8.61
N PHE A 95 -8.34 -22.99 9.40
CA PHE A 95 -7.26 -22.02 9.47
C PHE A 95 -6.61 -21.77 8.10
N GLN A 96 -6.33 -22.83 7.33
CA GLN A 96 -5.79 -22.68 5.98
C GLN A 96 -6.76 -21.96 5.03
N ALA A 97 -8.07 -22.19 5.16
CA ALA A 97 -9.07 -21.48 4.37
C ALA A 97 -9.14 -20.00 4.75
N THR A 98 -9.15 -19.67 6.04
CA THR A 98 -9.13 -18.30 6.56
C THR A 98 -7.87 -17.55 6.12
N MET A 99 -6.69 -18.19 6.21
CA MET A 99 -5.43 -17.65 5.72
C MET A 99 -5.41 -17.40 4.21
N LYS A 100 -6.09 -18.25 3.44
CA LYS A 100 -6.24 -18.04 2.00
C LYS A 100 -7.15 -16.84 1.72
N GLU A 101 -8.26 -16.71 2.45
CA GLU A 101 -9.16 -15.54 2.32
C GLU A 101 -8.41 -14.24 2.61
N ASP A 102 -7.57 -14.22 3.66
CA ASP A 102 -6.72 -13.06 3.99
C ASP A 102 -5.75 -12.72 2.85
N SER A 103 -5.04 -13.74 2.34
CA SER A 103 -4.08 -13.57 1.25
C SER A 103 -4.74 -13.08 -0.05
N ASP A 104 -5.93 -13.59 -0.39
CA ASP A 104 -6.68 -13.16 -1.57
C ASP A 104 -7.09 -11.69 -1.39
N MET A 105 -7.58 -11.31 -0.21
CA MET A 105 -7.99 -9.95 0.12
C MET A 105 -6.82 -8.95 0.05
N ILE A 106 -5.68 -9.27 0.68
CA ILE A 106 -4.47 -8.42 0.62
C ILE A 106 -4.01 -8.25 -0.83
N SER A 107 -4.10 -9.30 -1.65
CA SER A 107 -3.75 -9.23 -3.07
C SER A 107 -4.67 -8.30 -3.87
N GLU A 108 -5.96 -8.23 -3.53
CA GLU A 108 -6.88 -7.25 -4.11
C GLU A 108 -6.56 -5.82 -3.65
N PHE A 109 -6.16 -5.64 -2.40
CA PHE A 109 -5.78 -4.32 -1.87
C PHE A 109 -4.59 -3.70 -2.62
N VAL A 110 -3.62 -4.51 -3.06
CA VAL A 110 -2.52 -4.04 -3.91
C VAL A 110 -3.03 -3.40 -5.21
N LYS A 111 -4.08 -3.96 -5.83
CA LYS A 111 -4.65 -3.40 -7.05
C LYS A 111 -5.27 -2.02 -6.79
N GLU A 112 -5.87 -1.82 -5.63
CA GLU A 112 -6.45 -0.52 -5.24
C GLU A 112 -5.35 0.53 -5.03
N ILE A 113 -4.22 0.13 -4.43
CA ILE A 113 -3.03 0.97 -4.27
C ILE A 113 -2.47 1.37 -5.64
N ASP A 114 -2.37 0.42 -6.57
CA ASP A 114 -1.92 0.68 -7.95
C ASP A 114 -2.90 1.59 -8.72
N GLU A 115 -4.21 1.41 -8.52
CA GLU A 115 -5.24 2.29 -9.07
C GLU A 115 -5.08 3.72 -8.56
N LEU A 116 -4.80 3.93 -7.26
CA LEU A 116 -4.53 5.26 -6.71
C LEU A 116 -3.27 5.87 -7.33
N GLN A 117 -2.18 5.12 -7.45
CA GLN A 117 -0.96 5.61 -8.09
C GLN A 117 -1.21 6.04 -9.54
N ASN A 118 -2.05 5.31 -10.26
CA ASN A 118 -2.45 5.68 -11.62
C ASN A 118 -3.24 6.99 -11.64
N VAL A 119 -4.20 7.18 -10.71
CA VAL A 119 -4.92 8.45 -10.56
C VAL A 119 -3.96 9.62 -10.31
N ILE A 120 -2.99 9.43 -9.41
CA ILE A 120 -1.95 10.42 -9.12
C ILE A 120 -1.17 10.79 -10.38
N ASN A 121 -0.63 9.80 -11.08
CA ASN A 121 0.17 10.00 -12.28
C ASN A 121 -0.59 10.76 -13.37
N ARG A 122 -1.87 10.44 -13.56
CA ARG A 122 -2.72 11.11 -14.56
C ARG A 122 -3.02 12.55 -14.18
N TYR A 123 -3.28 12.83 -12.90
CA TYR A 123 -3.50 14.19 -12.41
C TYR A 123 -2.22 15.03 -12.48
N GLU A 124 -1.08 14.47 -12.10
CA GLU A 124 0.23 15.13 -12.17
C GLU A 124 0.54 15.58 -13.60
N LYS A 125 0.39 14.67 -14.57
CA LYS A 125 0.56 14.93 -16.02
C LYS A 125 -0.49 15.87 -16.62
N GLY A 126 -1.55 16.20 -15.88
CA GLY A 126 -2.65 17.03 -16.36
C GLY A 126 -3.59 16.33 -17.34
N GLU A 127 -3.58 14.99 -17.37
CA GLU A 127 -4.47 14.17 -18.21
C GLU A 127 -5.90 14.15 -17.65
N ILE A 128 -6.07 14.40 -16.35
CA ILE A 128 -7.37 14.54 -15.67
C ILE A 128 -7.39 15.81 -14.81
N THR A 129 -8.59 16.34 -14.56
CA THR A 129 -8.77 17.46 -13.62
C THR A 129 -8.71 16.97 -12.17
N TYR A 130 -8.54 17.89 -11.23
CA TYR A 130 -8.59 17.58 -9.81
C TYR A 130 -9.94 16.96 -9.41
N GLU A 131 -11.06 17.49 -9.90
CA GLU A 131 -12.40 16.98 -9.59
C GLU A 131 -12.55 15.52 -10.02
N LYS A 132 -11.99 15.16 -11.17
CA LYS A 132 -11.99 13.78 -11.65
C LYS A 132 -11.08 12.88 -10.81
N ALA A 133 -9.89 13.36 -10.45
CA ALA A 133 -8.96 12.64 -9.59
C ALA A 133 -9.57 12.37 -8.20
N GLU A 134 -10.20 13.37 -7.60
CA GLU A 134 -10.88 13.27 -6.31
C GLU A 134 -12.11 12.35 -6.38
N GLN A 135 -12.86 12.37 -7.48
CA GLN A 135 -13.96 11.42 -7.68
C GLN A 135 -13.44 9.98 -7.73
N ASP A 136 -12.37 9.71 -8.47
CA ASP A 136 -11.78 8.37 -8.56
C ASP A 136 -11.22 7.92 -7.20
N ARG A 137 -10.55 8.83 -6.48
CA ARG A 137 -10.07 8.61 -5.10
C ARG A 137 -11.18 8.20 -4.14
N ARG A 138 -12.33 8.88 -4.16
CA ARG A 138 -13.49 8.52 -3.31
C ARG A 138 -14.07 7.15 -3.61
N VAL A 139 -13.97 6.69 -4.86
CA VAL A 139 -14.35 5.31 -5.21
C VAL A 139 -13.37 4.33 -4.57
N LEU A 140 -12.08 4.63 -4.59
CA LEU A 140 -11.04 3.83 -3.95
C LEU A 140 -11.20 3.81 -2.42
N ASP A 141 -11.53 4.94 -1.77
CA ASP A 141 -11.83 4.99 -0.33
C ASP A 141 -12.90 3.98 0.09
N SER A 142 -13.97 3.87 -0.70
CA SER A 142 -15.06 2.93 -0.40
C SER A 142 -14.60 1.47 -0.49
N LYS A 143 -13.71 1.16 -1.45
CA LYS A 143 -13.11 -0.17 -1.55
C LYS A 143 -12.15 -0.44 -0.39
N HIS A 144 -11.32 0.53 -0.04
CA HIS A 144 -10.39 0.45 1.10
C HIS A 144 -11.12 0.20 2.43
N GLN A 145 -12.23 0.89 2.68
CA GLN A 145 -13.07 0.64 3.87
C GLN A 145 -13.61 -0.81 3.91
N LYS A 146 -13.92 -1.39 2.75
CA LYS A 146 -14.34 -2.79 2.67
C LYS A 146 -13.17 -3.73 2.97
N VAL A 147 -11.99 -3.46 2.42
CA VAL A 147 -10.73 -4.18 2.74
C VAL A 147 -10.49 -4.19 4.25
N GLN A 148 -10.55 -3.03 4.90
CA GLN A 148 -10.37 -2.90 6.34
C GLN A 148 -11.40 -3.71 7.14
N SER A 149 -12.68 -3.60 6.79
CA SER A 149 -13.75 -4.35 7.48
C SER A 149 -13.60 -5.86 7.29
N THR A 150 -13.20 -6.30 6.11
CA THR A 150 -12.94 -7.71 5.82
C THR A 150 -11.72 -8.21 6.60
N HIS A 151 -10.62 -7.46 6.61
CA HIS A 151 -9.42 -7.83 7.37
C HIS A 151 -9.71 -7.94 8.88
N GLU A 152 -10.44 -6.98 9.47
CA GLU A 152 -10.82 -7.03 10.88
C GLU A 152 -11.64 -8.31 11.20
N LYS A 153 -12.53 -8.71 10.30
CA LYS A 153 -13.31 -9.94 10.46
C LYS A 153 -12.39 -11.18 10.41
N ILE A 154 -11.51 -11.24 9.41
CA ILE A 154 -10.57 -12.34 9.22
C ILE A 154 -9.63 -12.47 10.44
N SER A 155 -9.07 -11.37 10.95
CA SER A 155 -8.22 -11.40 12.15
C SER A 155 -8.97 -11.98 13.36
N LYS A 156 -10.26 -11.65 13.53
CA LYS A 156 -11.09 -12.25 14.60
C LYS A 156 -11.30 -13.75 14.42
N ASP A 157 -11.49 -14.20 13.19
CA ASP A 157 -11.64 -15.62 12.88
C ASP A 157 -10.33 -16.38 13.15
N LEU A 158 -9.17 -15.81 12.77
CA LEU A 158 -7.83 -16.34 13.07
C LEU A 158 -7.57 -16.40 14.58
N ASP A 159 -7.90 -15.35 15.33
CA ASP A 159 -7.78 -15.30 16.80
C ASP A 159 -8.59 -16.42 17.47
N LYS A 160 -9.80 -16.67 16.97
CA LYS A 160 -10.67 -17.74 17.46
C LYS A 160 -10.05 -19.10 17.19
N GLU A 161 -9.56 -19.35 15.98
CA GLU A 161 -8.91 -20.61 15.61
C GLU A 161 -7.63 -20.88 16.42
N ILE A 162 -6.82 -19.84 16.64
CA ILE A 162 -5.65 -19.90 17.54
C ILE A 162 -6.08 -20.24 18.97
N THR A 163 -7.18 -19.67 19.45
CA THR A 163 -7.73 -19.97 20.78
C THR A 163 -8.19 -21.42 20.88
N GLU A 164 -8.91 -21.93 19.87
CA GLU A 164 -9.32 -23.32 19.79
C GLU A 164 -8.10 -24.27 19.80
N LEU A 165 -7.02 -23.93 19.09
CA LEU A 165 -5.79 -24.72 19.12
C LEU A 165 -5.12 -24.72 20.51
N LYS A 166 -5.09 -23.58 21.20
CA LYS A 166 -4.59 -23.48 22.58
C LYS A 166 -5.40 -24.34 23.55
N GLU A 167 -6.72 -24.43 23.36
CA GLU A 167 -7.57 -25.31 24.16
C GLU A 167 -7.26 -26.78 23.92
N LEU A 168 -7.04 -27.18 22.65
CA LEU A 168 -6.61 -28.55 22.32
C LEU A 168 -5.26 -28.89 22.96
N ILE A 169 -4.29 -27.97 22.92
CA ILE A 169 -2.98 -28.13 23.60
C ILE A 169 -3.16 -28.27 25.10
N THR A 170 -4.04 -27.46 25.70
CA THR A 170 -4.34 -27.51 27.14
C THR A 170 -4.95 -28.87 27.52
N LYS A 171 -5.92 -29.37 26.74
CA LYS A 171 -6.53 -30.70 26.93
C LYS A 171 -5.52 -31.84 26.76
N ALA A 172 -4.50 -31.62 25.92
CA ALA A 172 -3.37 -32.55 25.75
C ALA A 172 -2.31 -32.46 26.88
N GLY A 173 -2.52 -31.62 27.91
CA GLY A 173 -1.59 -31.46 29.03
C GLY A 173 -0.42 -30.50 28.77
N GLY A 174 -0.51 -29.66 27.73
CA GLY A 174 0.56 -28.77 27.29
C GLY A 174 0.44 -27.31 27.72
N LYS A 175 -0.44 -26.98 28.67
CA LYS A 175 -0.80 -25.58 29.02
C LYS A 175 0.43 -24.69 29.28
N ASP A 176 1.39 -25.17 30.05
CA ASP A 176 2.58 -24.40 30.45
C ASP A 176 3.64 -24.29 29.33
N LYS A 177 3.39 -24.92 28.18
CA LYS A 177 4.28 -24.92 27.01
C LYS A 177 3.79 -23.99 25.90
N ILE A 178 2.61 -23.37 26.05
CA ILE A 178 2.04 -22.47 25.04
C ILE A 178 2.86 -21.17 25.04
N PRO A 179 3.61 -20.86 23.96
CA PRO A 179 4.34 -19.60 23.87
C PRO A 179 3.35 -18.44 23.72
N ALA A 180 3.75 -17.26 24.18
CA ALA A 180 3.06 -16.03 23.81
C ALA A 180 3.17 -15.80 22.29
N MET A 181 2.14 -15.21 21.69
CA MET A 181 2.25 -14.74 20.31
C MET A 181 3.26 -13.61 20.28
N TYR A 182 4.32 -13.77 19.50
CA TYR A 182 5.31 -12.72 19.30
C TYR A 182 4.92 -11.94 18.05
N THR A 183 4.39 -10.73 18.21
CA THR A 183 4.11 -9.83 17.09
C THR A 183 5.42 -9.16 16.69
N LYS A 184 6.12 -9.70 15.69
CA LYS A 184 7.55 -9.45 15.53
C LYS A 184 7.88 -8.02 15.08
N ASN A 185 6.93 -7.22 14.58
CA ASN A 185 7.28 -5.93 13.95
C ASN A 185 6.21 -4.81 13.99
N ARG A 186 5.28 -4.79 14.94
CA ARG A 186 4.25 -3.72 14.98
C ARG A 186 4.83 -2.32 15.28
N ASP A 187 5.99 -2.24 15.93
CA ASP A 187 6.61 -0.97 16.33
C ASP A 187 7.62 -0.41 15.29
N ALA A 188 8.17 -1.27 14.42
CA ALA A 188 9.13 -0.86 13.40
C ALA A 188 8.47 -0.10 12.22
N LEU A 189 7.25 -0.49 11.80
CA LEU A 189 6.52 0.24 10.75
C LEU A 189 5.86 1.54 11.23
N LYS A 190 5.52 1.64 12.52
CA LYS A 190 4.97 2.87 13.13
C LYS A 190 5.98 4.02 13.22
N THR A 191 7.29 3.72 13.25
CA THR A 191 8.33 4.73 13.51
C THR A 191 9.00 5.28 12.25
N GLY A 192 8.69 4.77 11.05
CA GLY A 192 9.29 5.26 9.80
C GLY A 192 10.83 5.20 9.76
N ASN A 193 11.45 4.49 10.68
CA ASN A 193 12.91 4.41 10.77
C ASN A 193 13.39 3.27 9.86
N THR A 194 13.73 3.63 8.63
CA THR A 194 14.69 2.87 7.84
C THR A 194 16.03 2.92 8.58
N ALA A 195 16.29 1.93 9.42
CA ALA A 195 17.62 1.69 9.95
C ALA A 195 18.50 1.28 8.75
N THR A 196 19.28 2.24 8.25
CA THR A 196 20.42 1.99 7.38
C THR A 196 21.29 0.91 8.02
N ALA A 197 21.34 -0.26 7.38
CA ALA A 197 22.30 -1.30 7.69
C ALA A 197 23.72 -0.73 7.46
N THR A 198 24.41 -0.35 8.54
CA THR A 198 25.84 -0.11 8.49
C THR A 198 26.53 -1.47 8.35
N THR A 199 26.96 -1.79 7.13
CA THR A 199 27.91 -2.87 6.87
C THR A 199 29.25 -2.49 7.49
N THR A 200 29.60 -3.14 8.60
CA THR A 200 30.95 -3.09 9.14
C THR A 200 31.84 -3.97 8.28
N ASP A 201 32.55 -3.35 7.36
CA ASP A 201 33.65 -3.96 6.60
C ASP A 201 34.79 -4.32 7.57
N THR A 202 35.01 -5.62 7.76
CA THR A 202 36.17 -6.15 8.47
C THR A 202 37.17 -6.68 7.45
N THR A 203 37.88 -5.78 6.80
CA THR A 203 39.07 -6.14 6.02
C THR A 203 40.31 -6.03 6.89
N LYS A 204 40.87 -7.21 7.19
CA LYS A 204 42.22 -7.47 7.72
C LYS A 204 43.29 -6.50 7.19
N LYS A 205 44.14 -6.03 8.10
CA LYS A 205 45.59 -5.96 7.85
C LYS A 205 46.35 -6.16 9.15
#